data_AF-A0A835GPZ9-F1
#
_entry.id   AF-A0A835GPZ9-F1
#
_cell.length_a   1.000
_cell.length_b   1.000
_cell.length_c   1.000
_cell.angle_alpha   90.00
_cell.angle_beta   90.00
_cell.angle_gamma   90.00
#
_symmetry.space_group_name_H-M   'P 1'
#
loop_
_entity.id
_entity.type
_entity.pdbx_description
1 polymer ?
#
loop_
_entity_poly.entity_id
_entity_poly.type
_entity_poly.pdbx_seq_one_letter_code
_entity_poly.pdbx_strand_id
1 'polypeptide(L)'
;MPGGTRQKYSDLRDRMSAALAQKGLRMQLHDANTAFFAHPGPCFQFRKMDSGEALTPKAMKATIRALGTEFQEILENFNVHNITNCGVSRTKHSPAQHALLALAGVLPLAAFIATLVLCCMHSSAKKRAREALLITREPPPVAASNISVPTRLYAEPLYTT
;
A
#
# COMPACT_ATOMS: atom_id res chain seq x y z
N MET A 1 -6.72 40.73 34.95
CA MET A 1 -5.38 40.41 34.41
C MET A 1 -5.50 39.25 33.42
N PRO A 2 -5.50 39.50 32.10
CA PRO A 2 -5.75 38.47 31.10
C PRO A 2 -4.42 37.92 30.57
N GLY A 3 -4.04 36.71 31.00
CA GLY A 3 -2.79 36.06 30.58
C GLY A 3 -2.52 34.68 31.18
N GLY A 4 -3.26 34.30 32.24
CA GLY A 4 -2.88 33.18 33.10
C GLY A 4 -3.09 31.76 32.57
N THR A 5 -3.85 31.52 31.50
CA THR A 5 -4.15 30.16 31.02
C THR A 5 -3.25 29.72 29.86
N ARG A 6 -2.95 30.61 28.91
CA ARG A 6 -2.04 30.30 27.78
C ARG A 6 -0.59 30.12 28.22
N GLN A 7 -0.10 30.95 29.15
CA GLN A 7 1.26 30.81 29.70
C GLN A 7 1.43 29.52 30.50
N LYS A 8 0.46 29.17 31.36
CA LYS A 8 0.49 27.88 32.08
C LYS A 8 0.53 26.69 31.12
N TYR A 9 -0.15 26.81 29.97
CA TYR A 9 -0.18 25.75 28.97
C TYR A 9 1.14 25.62 28.19
N SER A 10 1.81 26.74 27.85
CA SER A 10 3.15 26.70 27.27
C SER A 10 4.17 26.12 28.25
N ASP A 11 4.09 26.50 29.52
CA ASP A 11 5.02 26.01 30.54
C ASP A 11 4.85 24.51 30.79
N LEU A 12 3.60 24.02 30.82
CA LEU A 12 3.30 22.60 30.88
C LEU A 12 3.90 21.85 29.69
N ARG A 13 3.66 22.34 28.48
CA ARG A 13 4.17 21.75 27.24
C ARG A 13 5.69 21.67 27.27
N ASP A 14 6.36 22.73 27.69
CA ASP A 14 7.81 22.81 27.68
C ASP A 14 8.40 21.83 28.71
N ARG A 15 7.84 21.74 29.93
CA ARG A 15 8.23 20.75 30.95
C ARG A 15 8.01 19.31 30.50
N MET A 16 6.85 19.01 29.92
CA MET A 16 6.56 17.68 29.37
C MET A 16 7.50 17.33 28.21
N SER A 17 7.80 18.30 27.34
CA SER A 17 8.72 18.08 26.23
C SER A 17 10.14 17.80 26.69
N ALA A 18 10.61 18.44 27.77
CA ALA A 18 11.91 18.18 28.37
C ALA A 18 12.00 16.77 28.96
N ALA A 19 10.96 16.31 29.67
CA ALA A 19 10.90 14.96 30.22
C ALA A 19 10.87 13.89 29.10
N LEU A 20 10.17 14.16 28.00
CA LEU A 20 10.08 13.26 26.85
C LEU A 20 11.36 13.24 25.99
N ALA A 21 12.09 14.37 25.92
CA ALA A 21 13.34 14.47 25.19
C ALA A 21 14.40 13.50 25.72
N GLN A 22 14.44 13.25 27.03
CA GLN A 22 15.32 12.24 27.65
C GLN A 22 15.10 10.81 27.11
N LYS A 23 13.91 10.53 26.55
CA LYS A 23 13.55 9.25 25.94
C LYS A 23 13.60 9.27 24.41
N GLY A 24 14.13 10.33 23.80
CA GLY A 24 14.13 10.52 22.35
C GLY A 24 12.72 10.71 21.78
N LEU A 25 11.80 11.25 22.58
CA LEU A 25 10.41 11.46 22.19
C LEU A 25 10.08 12.95 22.12
N ARG A 26 9.32 13.33 21.10
CA ARG A 26 8.78 14.68 20.90
C ARG A 26 7.28 14.67 21.08
N MET A 27 6.76 15.65 21.82
CA MET A 27 5.33 15.88 21.95
C MET A 27 4.84 16.76 20.79
N GLN A 28 3.79 16.33 20.10
CA GLN A 28 2.99 17.16 19.20
C GLN A 28 1.63 17.42 19.82
N LEU A 29 1.25 18.70 19.86
CA LEU A 29 -0.07 19.16 20.25
C LEU A 29 -0.92 19.34 19.01
N HIS A 30 -2.10 18.75 19.03
CA HIS A 30 -3.15 18.99 18.06
C HIS A 30 -4.16 19.91 18.70
N ASP A 31 -4.30 21.12 18.14
CA ASP A 31 -5.36 22.04 18.53
C ASP A 31 -6.72 21.42 18.16
N ALA A 32 -7.73 21.61 19.00
CA ALA A 32 -9.00 20.89 18.97
C ALA A 32 -9.89 21.23 17.75
N ASN A 33 -9.34 21.98 16.78
CA ASN A 33 -10.13 22.64 15.75
C ASN A 33 -10.38 21.79 14.48
N THR A 34 -9.76 20.61 14.34
CA THR A 34 -9.83 19.87 13.06
C THR A 34 -10.30 18.42 13.16
N ALA A 35 -10.47 17.83 14.33
CA ALA A 35 -11.01 16.49 14.45
C ALA A 35 -11.56 16.20 15.85
N PHE A 36 -12.78 15.65 15.91
CA PHE A 36 -13.45 15.04 17.07
C PHE A 36 -14.43 15.93 17.86
N PHE A 37 -15.69 15.91 17.42
CA PHE A 37 -16.91 16.36 18.13
C PHE A 37 -17.18 15.66 19.49
N ALA A 38 -16.26 14.84 20.01
CA ALA A 38 -16.49 14.02 21.20
C ALA A 38 -15.63 14.41 22.41
N HIS A 39 -14.55 15.18 22.24
CA HIS A 39 -13.61 15.50 23.33
C HIS A 39 -13.24 16.99 23.28
N PRO A 40 -13.68 17.82 24.25
CA PRO A 40 -13.50 19.27 24.21
C PRO A 40 -12.10 19.74 24.67
N GLY A 41 -11.09 18.86 24.63
CA GLY A 41 -9.75 19.12 25.16
C GLY A 41 -8.64 19.07 24.09
N PRO A 42 -7.50 19.73 24.33
CA PRO A 42 -6.35 19.63 23.43
C PRO A 42 -5.79 18.21 23.43
N CYS A 43 -5.54 17.68 22.25
CA CYS A 43 -5.01 16.33 22.08
C CYS A 43 -3.50 16.38 21.86
N PHE A 44 -2.78 15.39 22.38
CA PHE A 44 -1.33 15.31 22.19
C PHE A 44 -0.88 13.92 21.75
N GLN A 45 0.17 13.88 20.94
CA GLN A 45 0.75 12.67 20.37
C GLN A 45 2.26 12.67 20.59
N PHE A 46 2.82 11.54 21.02
CA PHE A 46 4.28 11.37 21.10
C PHE A 46 4.81 10.85 19.77
N ARG A 47 5.94 11.40 19.32
CA ARG A 47 6.68 10.97 18.13
C ARG A 47 8.11 10.63 18.51
N LYS A 48 8.70 9.64 17.84
CA LYS A 48 10.15 9.40 17.96
C LYS A 48 10.90 10.53 17.28
N MET A 49 11.97 11.02 17.91
CA MET A 49 12.85 12.03 17.33
C MET A 49 13.60 11.49 16.11
N ASP A 50 13.98 10.21 16.14
CA ASP A 50 14.82 9.60 15.10
C ASP A 50 14.07 9.35 13.79
N SER A 51 12.84 8.83 13.87
CA SER A 51 12.04 8.45 12.69
C SER A 51 10.89 9.41 12.37
N GLY A 52 10.55 10.32 13.28
CA GLY A 52 9.34 11.14 13.19
C GLY A 52 8.03 10.35 13.28
N GLU A 53 8.10 9.04 13.53
CA GLU A 53 6.96 8.14 13.60
C GLU A 53 6.17 8.37 14.89
N ALA A 54 4.85 8.41 14.77
CA ALA A 54 3.96 8.56 15.91
C ALA A 54 3.84 7.28 16.72
N LEU A 55 3.96 7.40 18.04
CA LEU A 55 3.70 6.31 18.96
C LEU A 55 2.22 5.93 18.93
N THR A 56 1.98 4.62 18.98
CA THR A 56 0.62 4.10 19.17
C THR A 56 0.10 4.45 20.57
N PRO A 57 -1.23 4.54 20.77
CA PRO A 57 -1.80 4.84 22.09
C PRO A 57 -1.36 3.87 23.20
N LYS A 58 -1.14 2.58 22.85
CA LYS A 58 -0.62 1.57 23.79
C LYS A 58 0.82 1.87 24.18
N ALA A 59 1.67 2.19 23.21
CA ALA A 59 3.06 2.57 23.47
C ALA A 59 3.12 3.87 24.28
N MET A 60 2.30 4.86 23.95
CA MET A 60 2.20 6.13 24.66
C MET A 60 1.83 5.93 26.14
N LYS A 61 0.83 5.09 26.44
CA LYS A 61 0.48 4.73 27.83
C LYS A 61 1.61 4.00 28.55
N ALA A 62 2.34 3.13 27.85
CA ALA A 62 3.50 2.46 28.43
C ALA A 62 4.64 3.45 28.73
N THR A 63 4.87 4.42 27.84
CA THR A 63 5.86 5.49 28.08
C THR A 63 5.47 6.34 29.27
N ILE A 64 4.20 6.76 29.38
CA ILE A 64 3.71 7.53 30.54
C ILE A 64 3.93 6.75 31.84
N ARG A 65 3.60 5.45 31.87
CA ARG A 65 3.89 4.59 33.03
C ARG A 65 5.38 4.45 33.33
N ALA A 66 6.22 4.41 32.29
CA ALA A 66 7.66 4.27 32.44
C ALA A 66 8.36 5.57 32.89
N LEU A 67 7.81 6.74 32.55
CA LEU A 67 8.24 8.02 33.13
C LEU A 67 7.81 8.15 34.59
N GLY A 68 6.86 7.33 35.05
CA GLY A 68 6.56 7.16 36.47
C GLY A 68 6.01 8.42 37.13
N THR A 69 6.45 8.65 38.37
CA THR A 69 5.93 9.68 39.28
C THR A 69 6.24 11.10 38.82
N GLU A 70 7.36 11.35 38.14
CA GLU A 70 7.73 12.71 37.69
C GLU A 70 6.73 13.28 36.69
N PHE A 71 6.29 12.46 35.74
CA PHE A 71 5.32 12.88 34.74
C PHE A 71 3.93 13.06 35.37
N GLN A 72 3.60 12.23 36.36
CA GLN A 72 2.35 12.31 37.09
C GLN A 72 2.30 13.54 38.01
N GLU A 73 3.41 13.90 38.65
CA GLU A 73 3.57 15.11 39.45
C GLU A 73 3.42 16.37 38.58
N ILE A 74 4.02 16.38 37.37
CA ILE A 74 3.82 17.48 36.41
C ILE A 74 2.35 17.58 35.99
N LEU A 75 1.66 16.46 35.79
CA LEU A 75 0.23 16.47 35.43
C LEU A 75 -0.65 16.95 36.60
N GLU A 76 -0.37 16.52 37.83
CA GLU A 76 -1.10 16.92 39.04
C GLU A 76 -0.90 18.41 39.35
N ASN A 77 0.34 18.90 39.25
CA ASN A 77 0.67 20.31 39.52
C ASN A 77 -0.03 21.28 38.55
N PHE A 78 -0.37 20.81 37.35
CA PHE A 78 -1.13 21.55 36.34
C PHE A 78 -2.61 21.14 36.24
N ASN A 79 -3.15 20.40 37.23
CA ASN A 79 -4.56 19.97 37.33
C ASN A 79 -5.08 19.13 36.15
N VAL A 80 -4.23 18.34 35.49
CA VAL A 80 -4.65 17.43 34.41
C VAL A 80 -5.17 16.12 34.99
N HIS A 81 -6.45 16.08 35.33
CA HIS A 81 -7.08 14.96 36.05
C HIS A 81 -7.51 13.78 35.17
N ASN A 82 -7.64 13.96 33.86
CA ASN A 82 -8.17 12.90 32.99
C ASN A 82 -7.49 12.90 31.61
N ILE A 83 -6.66 11.87 31.36
CA ILE A 83 -6.08 11.61 30.05
C ILE A 83 -6.99 10.60 29.35
N THR A 84 -7.93 11.11 28.58
CA THR A 84 -8.80 10.29 27.72
C THR A 84 -8.12 10.02 26.39
N ASN A 85 -8.50 8.92 25.74
CA ASN A 85 -8.00 8.62 24.41
C ASN A 85 -8.62 9.60 23.41
N CYS A 86 -7.82 10.53 22.91
CA CYS A 86 -8.19 11.37 21.78
C CYS A 86 -8.19 10.55 20.48
N GLY A 87 -9.38 10.29 19.94
CA GLY A 87 -9.57 9.78 18.58
C GLY A 87 -9.58 8.26 18.45
N VAL A 88 -10.02 7.82 17.27
CA VAL A 88 -10.11 6.41 16.91
C VAL A 88 -8.69 5.86 16.81
N SER A 89 -8.35 4.83 17.60
CA SER A 89 -7.08 4.12 17.40
C SER A 89 -6.99 3.69 15.95
N ARG A 90 -5.89 4.03 15.28
CA ARG A 90 -5.61 3.66 13.88
C ARG A 90 -5.94 2.17 13.74
N THR A 91 -7.08 1.88 13.12
CA THR A 91 -7.53 0.51 12.92
C THR A 91 -6.44 -0.13 12.08
N LYS A 92 -5.86 -1.22 12.59
CA LYS A 92 -5.03 -2.12 11.78
C LYS A 92 -5.77 -2.35 10.47
N HIS A 93 -5.04 -2.36 9.34
CA HIS A 93 -5.56 -2.49 7.99
C HIS A 93 -6.90 -3.24 7.96
N SER A 94 -7.94 -2.53 7.51
CA SER A 94 -9.29 -3.09 7.47
C SER A 94 -9.26 -4.42 6.72
N PRO A 95 -9.98 -5.47 7.16
CA PRO A 95 -10.05 -6.74 6.43
C PRO A 95 -10.49 -6.55 4.96
N ALA A 96 -11.25 -5.48 4.68
CA ALA A 96 -11.62 -5.09 3.33
C ALA A 96 -10.42 -4.65 2.46
N GLN A 97 -9.42 -3.98 3.04
CA GLN A 97 -8.20 -3.59 2.31
C GLN A 97 -7.36 -4.80 1.96
N HIS A 98 -7.30 -5.81 2.83
CA HIS A 98 -6.62 -7.07 2.54
C HIS A 98 -7.32 -7.86 1.43
N ALA A 99 -8.65 -7.88 1.42
CA ALA A 99 -9.43 -8.52 0.35
C ALA A 99 -9.17 -7.85 -1.00
N LEU A 100 -9.15 -6.50 -1.04
CA LEU A 100 -8.83 -5.76 -2.28
C LEU A 100 -7.41 -6.04 -2.77
N LEU A 101 -6.43 -6.13 -1.86
CA LEU A 101 -5.05 -6.46 -2.22
C LEU A 101 -4.93 -7.87 -2.79
N ALA A 102 -5.67 -8.84 -2.23
CA ALA A 102 -5.71 -10.21 -2.71
C ALA A 102 -6.30 -10.28 -4.13
N LEU A 103 -7.42 -9.58 -4.37
CA LEU A 103 -8.02 -9.51 -5.71
C LEU A 103 -7.08 -8.85 -6.72
N ALA A 104 -6.38 -7.78 -6.32
CA ALA A 104 -5.39 -7.12 -7.16
C ALA A 104 -4.20 -8.03 -7.51
N GLY A 105 -3.88 -9.03 -6.69
CA GLY A 105 -2.85 -10.04 -7.00
C GLY A 105 -3.33 -11.19 -7.89
N VAL A 106 -4.57 -11.67 -7.68
CA VAL A 106 -5.10 -12.82 -8.42
C VAL A 106 -5.41 -12.48 -9.89
N LEU A 107 -5.95 -11.29 -10.16
CA LEU A 107 -6.29 -10.85 -11.51
C LEU A 107 -5.09 -10.84 -12.49
N PRO A 108 -3.94 -10.20 -12.18
CA PRO A 108 -2.79 -10.21 -13.08
C PRO A 108 -2.17 -11.60 -13.22
N LEU A 109 -2.19 -12.41 -12.15
CA LEU A 109 -1.69 -13.78 -12.21
C LEU A 109 -2.52 -14.64 -13.18
N ALA A 110 -3.85 -14.53 -13.09
CA ALA A 110 -4.77 -15.23 -13.98
C ALA A 110 -4.60 -14.77 -15.44
N ALA A 111 -4.47 -13.45 -15.67
CA ALA A 111 -4.21 -12.90 -16.99
C ALA A 111 -2.88 -13.42 -17.57
N PHE A 112 -1.80 -13.46 -16.76
CA PHE A 112 -0.51 -13.97 -17.17
C PHE A 112 -0.59 -15.44 -17.60
N ILE A 113 -1.26 -16.29 -16.80
CA ILE A 113 -1.46 -17.70 -17.15
C ILE A 113 -2.24 -17.84 -18.47
N ALA A 114 -3.32 -17.07 -18.65
CA ALA A 114 -4.10 -17.09 -19.88
C ALA A 114 -3.26 -16.70 -21.11
N THR A 115 -2.41 -15.68 -21.00
CA THR A 115 -1.50 -15.30 -22.09
C THR A 115 -0.51 -16.40 -22.45
N LEU A 116 0.04 -17.11 -21.46
CA LEU A 116 0.93 -18.25 -21.70
C LEU A 116 0.21 -19.39 -22.43
N VAL A 117 -0.99 -19.74 -22.00
CA VAL A 117 -1.80 -20.79 -22.64
C VAL A 117 -2.14 -20.41 -24.09
N LEU A 118 -2.59 -19.17 -24.32
CA LEU A 118 -2.89 -18.69 -25.67
C LEU A 118 -1.65 -18.68 -26.57
N CYS A 119 -0.49 -18.27 -26.05
CA CYS A 119 0.78 -18.35 -26.77
C CYS A 119 1.17 -19.79 -27.12
N CYS A 120 1.04 -20.73 -26.18
CA CYS A 120 1.32 -22.14 -26.40
C CYS A 120 0.39 -22.76 -27.44
N MET A 121 -0.91 -22.46 -27.37
CA MET A 121 -1.90 -22.93 -28.33
C MET A 121 -1.65 -22.34 -29.73
N HIS A 122 -1.38 -21.05 -29.82
CA HIS A 122 -1.05 -20.39 -31.09
C HIS A 122 0.23 -20.95 -31.71
N SER A 123 1.26 -21.23 -30.90
CA SER A 123 2.49 -21.85 -31.39
C SER A 123 2.25 -23.26 -31.93
N SER A 124 1.41 -24.04 -31.25
CA SER A 124 1.04 -25.41 -31.65
C SER A 124 0.19 -25.41 -32.91
N ALA A 125 -0.78 -24.50 -33.01
CA ALA A 125 -1.60 -24.31 -34.20
C ALA A 125 -0.74 -23.88 -35.40
N LYS A 126 0.20 -22.95 -35.19
CA LYS A 126 1.15 -22.52 -36.23
C LYS A 126 2.07 -23.65 -36.68
N LYS A 127 2.54 -24.50 -35.75
CA LYS A 127 3.32 -25.70 -36.09
C LYS A 127 2.50 -26.69 -36.92
N ARG A 128 1.27 -27.03 -36.49
CA ARG A 128 0.37 -27.92 -37.24
C ARG A 128 0.05 -27.39 -38.64
N ALA A 129 -0.20 -26.08 -38.78
CA ALA A 129 -0.42 -25.48 -40.10
C ALA A 129 0.81 -25.56 -41.01
N ARG A 130 2.02 -25.37 -40.46
CA ARG A 130 3.27 -25.53 -41.21
C ARG A 130 3.52 -26.98 -41.62
N GLU A 131 3.29 -27.94 -40.72
CA GLU A 131 3.40 -29.36 -41.01
C GLU A 131 2.40 -29.80 -42.09
N ALA A 132 1.15 -29.33 -42.00
CA ALA A 132 0.15 -29.58 -43.04
C ALA A 132 0.59 -29.01 -44.41
N LEU A 133 1.12 -27.79 -44.46
CA LEU A 133 1.64 -27.21 -45.71
C LEU A 133 2.87 -27.94 -46.26
N LEU A 134 3.72 -28.51 -45.39
CA LEU A 134 4.86 -29.34 -45.81
C LEU A 134 4.39 -30.68 -46.37
N ILE A 135 3.40 -31.32 -45.75
CA ILE A 135 2.80 -32.57 -46.24
C ILE A 135 2.11 -32.35 -47.60
N THR A 136 1.44 -31.21 -47.80
CA THR A 136 0.85 -30.87 -49.12
C THR A 136 1.91 -30.48 -50.17
N ARG A 137 3.13 -30.09 -49.74
CA ARG A 137 4.26 -29.78 -50.62
C ARG A 137 5.07 -31.03 -50.97
N GLU A 138 5.02 -32.07 -50.15
CA GLU A 138 5.58 -33.38 -50.47
C GLU A 138 4.83 -33.92 -51.71
N PRO A 139 5.48 -34.10 -52.86
CA PRO A 139 4.80 -34.67 -54.02
C PRO A 139 4.35 -36.10 -53.65
N PRO A 140 3.15 -36.53 -54.08
CA PRO A 140 2.71 -37.89 -53.80
C PRO A 140 3.75 -38.90 -54.32
N PRO A 141 3.91 -40.08 -53.68
CA PRO A 141 4.75 -41.14 -54.22
C PRO A 141 4.04 -41.72 -55.44
N VAL A 142 4.13 -41.03 -56.58
CA VAL A 142 3.67 -41.54 -57.86
C VAL A 142 4.90 -41.86 -58.67
N ALA A 143 4.91 -43.10 -59.11
CA ALA A 143 5.81 -43.65 -60.10
C ALA A 143 6.11 -42.65 -61.22
N ALA A 144 7.36 -42.72 -61.68
CA ALA A 144 7.89 -41.98 -62.81
C ALA A 144 6.85 -41.84 -63.94
N SER A 145 6.34 -40.64 -64.15
CA SER A 145 5.63 -40.28 -65.37
C SER A 145 5.94 -38.83 -65.74
N ASN A 146 6.66 -38.71 -66.85
CA ASN A 146 7.21 -37.48 -67.41
C ASN A 146 6.09 -36.56 -67.89
N ILE A 147 5.60 -35.64 -67.08
CA ILE A 147 4.82 -34.50 -67.58
C ILE A 147 5.27 -33.23 -66.87
N SER A 148 5.85 -32.35 -67.67
CA SER A 148 6.33 -31.02 -67.35
C SER A 148 5.23 -30.10 -66.82
N VAL A 149 5.64 -29.19 -65.92
CA VAL A 149 5.01 -27.93 -65.47
C VAL A 149 4.30 -28.00 -64.10
N PRO A 150 4.80 -27.26 -63.09
CA PRO A 150 3.99 -26.86 -61.95
C PRO A 150 3.38 -25.49 -62.20
N THR A 151 2.05 -25.44 -62.27
CA THR A 151 1.24 -24.22 -62.29
C THR A 151 1.46 -23.46 -60.98
N ARG A 152 2.35 -22.46 -61.02
CA ARG A 152 2.42 -21.38 -60.04
C ARG A 152 1.08 -20.66 -60.02
N LEU A 153 0.19 -21.01 -59.10
CA LEU A 153 -0.92 -20.13 -58.74
C LEU A 153 -0.35 -18.96 -57.94
N TYR A 154 0.02 -17.94 -58.71
CA TYR A 154 0.20 -16.56 -58.29
C TYR A 154 -1.01 -16.11 -57.45
N ALA A 155 -0.77 -15.70 -56.20
CA ALA A 155 -1.68 -14.81 -55.49
C ALA A 155 -1.00 -13.43 -55.48
N GLU A 156 -1.42 -12.59 -56.43
CA GLU A 156 -1.00 -11.21 -56.53
C GLU A 156 -1.69 -10.38 -55.41
N PRO A 157 -0.97 -9.51 -54.69
CA PRO A 157 -1.60 -8.63 -53.71
C PRO A 157 -2.30 -7.46 -54.40
N LEU A 158 -3.62 -7.35 -54.23
CA LEU A 158 -4.38 -6.15 -54.54
C LEU A 158 -3.93 -4.99 -53.62
N TYR A 159 -3.03 -4.16 -54.12
CA TYR A 159 -2.91 -2.76 -53.69
C TYR A 159 -2.83 -1.87 -54.93
N THR A 160 -3.94 -1.22 -55.26
CA THR A 160 -3.95 0.02 -56.05
C THR A 160 -3.71 1.19 -55.12
N THR A 161 -2.83 2.10 -55.54
CA THR A 161 -2.67 3.46 -55.01
C THR A 161 -3.90 4.32 -55.26
#